data_AF-A0A957KJT1-F1
#
_entry.id   AF-A0A957KJT1-F1
#
_cell.length_a   1.000
_cell.length_b   1.000
_cell.length_c   1.000
_cell.angle_alpha   90.00
_cell.angle_beta   90.00
_cell.angle_gamma   90.00
#
_symmetry.space_group_name_H-M   'P 1'
#
loop_
_entity.id
_entity.type
_entity.pdbx_description
1 polymer ?
#
loop_
_entity_poly.entity_id
_entity_poly.type
_entity_poly.pdbx_seq_one_letter_code
_entity_poly.pdbx_strand_id
1 'polypeptide(L)' 'MQVSRHWRLKQERYTLVGEECPSCGVKLFPPRDVCLECAAPARELYTFTGLGEV' A
#
# COMPACT_ATOMS: atom_id res chain seq x y z
N MET A 1 20.27 9.65 -11.26
CA MET A 1 19.35 8.62 -11.78
C MET A 1 18.87 7.74 -10.62
N GLN A 2 17.56 7.62 -10.35
CA GLN A 2 17.04 6.81 -9.22
C GLN A 2 16.29 5.55 -9.69
N VAL A 3 16.90 4.84 -10.64
CA VAL A 3 16.29 3.70 -11.35
C VAL A 3 15.79 2.63 -10.37
N SER A 4 16.59 2.28 -9.36
CA SER A 4 16.22 1.26 -8.35
C SER A 4 15.03 1.66 -7.47
N ARG A 5 14.80 2.97 -7.25
CA ARG A 5 13.62 3.46 -6.54
C ARG A 5 12.39 3.32 -7.43
N HIS A 6 12.48 3.76 -8.69
CA HIS A 6 11.36 3.66 -9.62
C HIS A 6 10.94 2.21 -9.89
N TRP A 7 11.90 1.29 -9.93
CA TRP A 7 11.61 -0.14 -10.09
C TRP A 7 10.83 -0.70 -8.90
N ARG A 8 11.25 -0.40 -7.66
CA ARG A 8 10.56 -0.84 -6.43
C ARG A 8 9.16 -0.25 -6.31
N LEU A 9 9.00 1.05 -6.56
CA LEU A 9 7.72 1.75 -6.40
C LEU A 9 6.79 1.62 -7.63
N LYS A 10 7.10 0.73 -8.58
CA LYS A 10 6.37 0.66 -9.85
C LYS A 10 4.92 0.21 -9.65
N GLN A 11 4.70 -0.79 -8.80
CA GLN A 11 3.37 -1.37 -8.58
C GLN A 11 2.43 -0.39 -7.87
N GLU A 12 2.84 0.16 -6.73
CA GLU A 12 2.01 1.13 -5.99
C GLU A 12 1.66 2.38 -6.81
N ARG A 13 2.56 2.85 -7.69
CA ARG A 13 2.33 4.07 -8.48
C ARG A 13 1.43 3.87 -9.70
N TYR A 14 1.52 2.72 -10.36
CA TYR A 14 0.82 2.50 -11.64
C TYR A 14 -0.47 1.72 -11.49
N THR A 15 -0.58 0.86 -10.49
CA THR A 15 -1.78 0.04 -10.27
C THR A 15 -2.47 0.38 -8.95
N LEU A 16 -2.00 1.39 -8.22
CA LEU A 16 -2.51 1.78 -6.90
C LEU A 16 -2.65 0.55 -6.00
N VAL A 17 -1.61 -0.28 -5.93
CA VAL A 17 -1.56 -1.42 -5.03
C VAL A 17 -0.99 -0.95 -3.69
N GLY A 18 -1.77 -1.13 -2.63
CA GLY A 18 -1.32 -1.01 -1.25
C GLY A 18 -1.60 -2.30 -0.51
N GLU A 19 -1.94 -2.19 0.77
CA GLU A 19 -2.19 -3.34 1.64
C GLU A 19 -3.46 -3.17 2.46
N GLU A 20 -4.09 -4.27 2.85
CA GLU A 20 -5.15 -4.30 3.84
C GLU A 20 -4.63 -5.00 5.09
N CYS A 21 -4.83 -4.40 6.27
CA CYS A 21 -4.41 -5.02 7.51
C CYS A 21 -5.44 -6.10 7.91
N PRO A 22 -5.04 -7.38 8.05
CA PRO A 22 -5.97 -8.45 8.42
C PRO A 22 -6.50 -8.31 9.86
N SER A 23 -5.81 -7.56 10.72
CA SER A 23 -6.18 -7.42 12.13
C SER A 23 -7.23 -6.33 12.39
N CYS A 24 -7.23 -5.25 11.61
CA CYS A 24 -8.15 -4.12 11.81
C CYS A 24 -8.94 -3.71 10.55
N GLY A 25 -8.68 -4.33 9.40
CA GLY A 25 -9.35 -4.02 8.13
C GLY A 25 -9.01 -2.66 7.54
N VAL A 26 -8.01 -1.95 8.11
CA VAL A 26 -7.57 -0.67 7.57
C VAL A 26 -6.80 -0.89 6.28
N LYS A 27 -7.18 -0.11 5.25
CA LYS A 27 -6.50 -0.05 3.96
C LYS A 27 -5.35 0.94 4.04
N LEU A 28 -4.15 0.47 3.76
CA LEU A 28 -2.89 1.18 3.84
C LEU A 28 -2.37 1.46 2.43
N PHE A 29 -2.00 2.71 2.19
CA PHE A 29 -1.29 3.10 1.00
C PHE A 29 -0.27 4.19 1.37
N PRO A 30 1.03 4.04 1.06
CA PRO A 30 1.75 2.92 0.43
C PRO A 30 1.70 1.58 1.19
N PRO A 31 2.05 0.44 0.54
CA PRO A 31 2.24 -0.86 1.22
C PRO A 31 3.38 -0.80 2.25
N ARG A 32 3.19 -1.41 3.42
CA ARG A 32 4.07 -1.32 4.60
C ARG A 32 3.95 -2.58 5.47
N ASP A 33 5.10 -3.14 5.87
CA ASP A 33 5.15 -4.34 6.73
C ASP A 33 4.40 -4.23 8.08
N VAL A 34 4.19 -3.01 8.59
CA VAL A 34 3.57 -2.74 9.89
C VAL A 34 2.43 -1.73 9.74
N CYS A 35 1.24 -2.10 10.24
CA CYS A 35 0.09 -1.21 10.29
C CYS A 35 0.28 -0.09 11.32
N LEU A 36 -0.09 1.14 10.97
CA LEU A 36 0.03 2.31 11.86
C LEU A 36 -1.02 2.34 12.97
N GLU A 37 -2.18 1.72 12.77
CA GLU A 37 -3.30 1.76 13.72
C GLU A 37 -3.16 0.72 14.83
N CYS A 38 -2.75 -0.50 14.47
CA CYS A 38 -2.73 -1.63 15.40
C CYS A 38 -1.34 -2.23 15.63
N ALA A 39 -0.29 -1.70 14.98
CA ALA A 39 1.08 -2.21 15.01
C ALA A 39 1.23 -3.71 14.62
N ALA A 40 0.19 -4.31 14.07
CA ALA A 40 0.20 -5.68 13.56
C ALA A 40 0.86 -5.74 12.17
N PRO A 41 1.36 -6.92 11.76
CA PRO A 41 1.89 -7.08 10.41
C PRO A 41 0.79 -6.86 9.36
N ALA A 42 1.03 -5.97 8.41
CA ALA A 42 0.22 -5.80 7.21
C ALA A 42 1.00 -6.40 6.03
N ARG A 43 0.39 -7.36 5.33
CA ARG A 43 1.03 -8.11 4.23
C ARG A 43 0.07 -8.50 3.11
N GLU A 44 -1.22 -8.22 3.27
CA GLU A 44 -2.22 -8.61 2.28
C GLU A 44 -2.36 -7.51 1.25
N LEU A 45 -2.00 -7.81 -0.01
CA LEU A 45 -2.02 -6.83 -1.08
C LEU A 45 -3.47 -6.46 -1.46
N TYR A 46 -3.74 -5.16 -1.55
CA TYR A 46 -5.04 -4.62 -1.91
C TYR A 46 -4.91 -3.61 -3.07
N THR A 47 -5.73 -3.79 -4.10
CA THR A 47 -5.77 -2.88 -5.27
C THR A 47 -6.86 -1.84 -5.09
N PHE A 48 -6.48 -0.57 -5.06
CA PHE A 48 -7.43 0.54 -4.94
C PHE A 48 -8.07 0.88 -6.31
N THR A 49 -9.28 1.43 -6.28
CA THR A 49 -10.04 1.78 -7.50
C THR A 49 -9.57 3.06 -8.19
N GLY A 50 -8.78 3.89 -7.50
CA GLY A 50 -8.30 5.17 -8.00
C GLY A 50 -9.34 6.29 -8.06
N LEU A 51 -10.52 6.07 -7.49
CA LEU A 51 -11.55 7.10 -7.31
C LEU A 51 -11.27 7.90 -6.03
N GLY A 52 -11.44 9.21 -6.09
CA GLY A 52 -11.30 10.13 -4.96
C GLY A 52 -11.90 11.49 -5.26
N GLU A 53 -12.12 12.29 -4.23
CA GLU A 53 -12.63 13.66 -4.30
C GLU A 53 -11.60 14.65 -3.71
N VAL A 54 -11.69 15.92 -4.11
CA VAL A 54 -10.78 17.01 -3.67
C VAL A 54 -11.45 17.86 -2.61
#